data_AF-A0A7C5QZ94-F1
#
_entry.id   AF-A0A7C5QZ94-F1
#
_cell.length_a   1.000
_cell.length_b   1.000
_cell.length_c   1.000
_cell.angle_alpha   90.00
_cell.angle_beta   90.00
_cell.angle_gamma   90.00
#
_symmetry.space_group_name_H-M   'P 1'
#
loop_
_entity.id
_entity.type
_entity.pdbx_description
1 polymer ?
#
loop_
_entity_poly.entity_id
_entity_poly.type
_entity_poly.pdbx_seq_one_letter_code
_entity_poly.pdbx_strand_id
1 'polypeptide(L)'
;MVRHKEVVIVAWKRSVDHPWKRIHKQLSPRSPRPWGGRPTPAAIAAWRASSGCVWTVVQWAALPECYGTHSTVHDRLIEWGEAGVLLWL
;
A
#
# COMPACT_ATOMS: atom_id res chain seq x y z
N MET A 1 -21.10 -12.41 -18.12
CA MET A 1 -19.87 -11.59 -17.95
C MET A 1 -19.66 -11.01 -16.55
N VAL A 2 -20.68 -10.92 -15.66
CA VAL A 2 -20.53 -10.32 -14.31
C VAL A 2 -19.62 -11.12 -13.37
N ARG A 3 -19.71 -12.45 -13.38
CA ARG A 3 -18.95 -13.35 -12.48
C ARG A 3 -17.43 -13.22 -12.57
N HIS A 4 -16.88 -12.90 -13.75
CA HIS A 4 -15.43 -12.83 -13.92
C HIS A 4 -14.83 -11.59 -13.24
N LYS A 5 -15.49 -10.42 -13.35
CA LYS A 5 -15.03 -9.18 -12.69
C LYS A 5 -15.07 -9.31 -11.18
N GLU A 6 -16.12 -9.96 -10.66
CA GLU A 6 -16.28 -10.20 -9.23
C GLU A 6 -15.20 -11.14 -8.68
N VAL A 7 -14.93 -12.25 -9.38
CA VAL A 7 -13.84 -13.18 -9.01
C VAL A 7 -12.48 -12.47 -8.98
N VAL A 8 -12.18 -11.62 -9.96
CA VAL A 8 -10.92 -10.87 -10.03
C VAL A 8 -10.81 -9.87 -8.87
N ILE A 9 -11.87 -9.13 -8.56
CA ILE A 9 -11.88 -8.18 -7.44
C ILE A 9 -11.69 -8.93 -6.11
N VAL A 10 -12.37 -10.06 -5.91
CA VAL A 10 -12.25 -10.87 -4.70
C VAL A 10 -10.85 -11.47 -4.57
N ALA A 11 -10.27 -11.97 -5.68
CA ALA A 11 -8.91 -12.51 -5.71
C ALA A 11 -7.88 -11.44 -5.35
N TRP A 12 -7.97 -10.25 -5.96
CA TRP A 12 -7.11 -9.11 -5.64
C TRP A 12 -7.24 -8.68 -4.19
N LYS A 13 -8.47 -8.56 -3.69
CA LYS A 13 -8.71 -8.15 -2.31
C LYS A 13 -8.10 -9.15 -1.32
N ARG A 14 -8.18 -10.46 -1.61
CA ARG A 14 -7.51 -11.51 -0.82
C ARG A 14 -5.99 -11.42 -0.90
N SER A 15 -5.41 -11.23 -2.09
CA SER A 15 -3.95 -11.13 -2.24
C SER A 15 -3.36 -9.88 -1.59
N VAL A 16 -4.16 -8.83 -1.38
CA VAL A 16 -3.73 -7.61 -0.67
C VAL A 16 -4.04 -7.64 0.83
N ASP A 17 -5.25 -8.03 1.24
CA ASP A 17 -5.66 -7.98 2.65
C ASP A 17 -5.02 -9.12 3.48
N HIS A 18 -4.70 -10.27 2.88
CA HIS A 18 -4.10 -11.39 3.62
C HIS A 18 -2.66 -11.09 4.06
N PRO A 19 -1.74 -10.61 3.20
CA PRO A 19 -0.39 -10.25 3.63
C PRO A 19 -0.36 -9.03 4.55
N TRP A 20 -1.33 -8.10 4.42
CA TRP A 20 -1.47 -6.97 5.33
C TRP A 20 -1.54 -7.40 6.81
N LYS A 21 -2.22 -8.53 7.12
CA LYS A 21 -2.30 -9.07 8.48
C LYS A 21 -0.94 -9.46 9.09
N ARG A 22 0.06 -9.76 8.25
CA ARG A 22 1.43 -10.05 8.68
C ARG A 22 2.26 -8.78 8.75
N ILE A 23 2.22 -7.99 7.68
CA ILE A 23 2.99 -6.76 7.53
C ILE A 23 2.66 -5.75 8.63
N HIS A 24 1.38 -5.46 8.89
CA HIS A 24 1.02 -4.37 9.82
C HIS A 24 1.56 -4.56 11.24
N LYS A 25 1.84 -5.81 11.64
CA LYS A 25 2.45 -6.13 12.95
C LYS A 25 3.95 -5.88 12.98
N GLN A 26 4.60 -5.93 11.83
CA GLN A 26 6.04 -5.70 11.66
C GLN A 26 6.35 -4.22 11.38
N LEU A 27 5.34 -3.41 11.10
CA LEU A 27 5.51 -1.98 10.91
C LEU A 27 5.86 -1.32 12.24
N SER A 28 7.10 -0.85 12.36
CA SER A 28 7.46 0.10 13.40
C SER A 28 6.54 1.32 13.31
N PRO A 29 5.98 1.79 14.45
CA PRO A 29 5.29 3.07 14.49
C PRO A 29 6.20 4.14 13.89
N ARG A 30 5.68 4.92 12.93
CA ARG A 30 6.50 5.99 12.34
C ARG A 30 6.72 7.05 13.41
N SER A 31 7.96 7.45 13.63
CA SER A 31 8.26 8.53 14.57
C SER A 31 7.52 9.80 14.12
N PRO A 32 6.83 10.52 15.03
CA PRO A 32 6.19 11.79 14.69
C PRO A 32 7.22 12.73 14.06
N ARG A 33 6.86 13.39 12.96
CA ARG A 33 7.75 14.40 12.35
C ARG A 33 7.72 15.66 13.23
N PRO A 34 8.86 16.12 13.77
CA PRO A 34 8.91 17.17 14.79
C PRO A 34 8.45 18.55 14.30
N TRP A 35 8.46 18.81 12.99
CA TRP A 35 8.18 20.14 12.42
C TRP A 35 6.94 20.24 11.53
N GLY A 36 5.94 19.40 11.77
CA GLY A 36 4.79 19.34 10.89
C GLY A 36 5.16 18.88 9.48
N GLY A 37 4.16 18.47 8.72
CA GLY A 37 4.32 17.91 7.40
C GLY A 37 2.99 17.41 6.87
N ARG A 38 2.95 17.06 5.58
CA ARG A 38 1.74 16.52 4.97
C ARG A 38 1.25 15.30 5.77
N PRO A 39 -0.06 15.20 6.08
CA PRO A 39 -0.61 14.04 6.77
C PRO A 39 -0.18 12.76 6.07
N THR A 40 0.42 11.84 6.82
CA THR A 40 0.83 10.56 6.24
C THR A 40 -0.43 9.73 6.00
N PRO A 41 -0.62 9.15 4.80
CA PRO A 41 -1.72 8.24 4.56
C PRO A 41 -1.65 7.08 5.55
N ALA A 42 -2.81 6.58 5.97
CA ALA A 42 -2.89 5.38 6.80
C ALA A 42 -2.07 4.26 6.15
N ALA A 43 -1.31 3.49 6.94
CA ALA A 43 -0.40 2.49 6.39
C ALA A 43 -1.13 1.46 5.49
N ILE A 44 -2.39 1.14 5.80
CA ILE A 44 -3.23 0.28 4.96
C ILE A 44 -3.55 0.90 3.59
N ALA A 45 -3.69 2.23 3.52
CA ALA A 45 -3.94 2.95 2.27
C ALA A 45 -2.70 2.89 1.37
N ALA A 46 -1.51 3.15 1.93
CA ALA A 46 -0.25 3.03 1.21
C ALA A 46 -0.01 1.60 0.69
N TRP A 47 -0.31 0.58 1.52
CA TRP A 47 -0.21 -0.83 1.15
C TRP A 47 -1.13 -1.23 -0.01
N ARG A 48 -2.40 -0.79 0.05
CA ARG A 48 -3.38 -1.06 -1.02
C ARG A 48 -3.02 -0.35 -2.32
N ALA A 49 -2.56 0.88 -2.22
CA ALA A 49 -2.11 1.68 -3.36
C ALA A 49 -0.92 1.02 -4.06
N SER A 50 0.15 0.69 -3.32
CA SER A 50 1.33 0.04 -3.89
C SER A 50 1.01 -1.33 -4.48
N SER A 51 0.22 -2.15 -3.79
CA SER A 51 -0.20 -3.46 -4.30
C SER A 51 -1.08 -3.34 -5.55
N GLY A 52 -1.92 -2.31 -5.62
CA GLY A 52 -2.72 -1.98 -6.80
C GLY A 52 -1.85 -1.65 -8.00
N CYS A 53 -0.82 -0.82 -7.82
CA CYS A 53 0.14 -0.48 -8.89
C CYS A 53 0.85 -1.72 -9.42
N VAL A 54 1.32 -2.61 -8.55
CA VAL A 54 2.00 -3.85 -8.96
C VAL A 54 1.03 -4.79 -9.69
N TRP A 55 -0.18 -4.98 -9.16
CA TRP A 55 -1.16 -5.92 -9.74
C TRP A 55 -1.69 -5.48 -11.10
N THR A 56 -1.91 -4.17 -11.28
CA THR A 56 -2.51 -3.61 -12.50
C THR A 56 -1.48 -3.08 -13.49
N VAL A 57 -0.20 -3.06 -13.12
CA VAL A 57 0.90 -2.44 -13.87
C VAL A 57 0.62 -0.96 -14.18
N VAL A 58 -0.21 -0.31 -13.37
CA VAL A 58 -0.55 1.10 -13.54
C VAL A 58 0.56 1.98 -12.97
N GLN A 59 0.80 3.11 -13.65
CA GLN A 59 1.77 4.10 -13.21
C GLN A 59 1.36 4.71 -11.86
N TRP A 60 2.35 5.01 -11.01
CA TRP A 60 2.14 5.68 -9.71
C TRP A 60 1.38 7.00 -9.85
N ALA A 61 1.57 7.74 -10.94
CA ALA A 61 0.87 9.00 -11.23
C ALA A 61 -0.65 8.83 -11.44
N ALA A 62 -1.12 7.62 -11.74
CA ALA A 62 -2.54 7.32 -11.92
C ALA A 62 -3.22 6.84 -10.63
N LEU A 63 -2.54 6.91 -9.49
CA LEU A 63 -3.12 6.56 -8.20
C LEU A 63 -4.28 7.50 -7.85
N PRO A 64 -5.42 6.96 -7.38
CA PRO A 64 -6.51 7.77 -6.87
C PRO A 64 -6.06 8.65 -5.70
N GLU A 65 -6.55 9.90 -5.67
CA GLU A 65 -6.19 10.88 -4.62
C GLU A 65 -6.55 10.42 -3.20
N CYS A 66 -7.52 9.50 -3.06
CA CYS A 66 -7.92 8.95 -1.76
C CYS A 66 -6.80 8.18 -1.04
N TYR A 67 -5.74 7.77 -1.75
CA TYR A 67 -4.57 7.11 -1.18
C TYR A 67 -3.46 8.10 -0.75
N GLY A 68 -3.67 9.40 -0.97
CA GLY A 68 -2.66 10.44 -0.79
C GLY A 68 -1.81 10.64 -2.04
N THR A 69 -0.72 11.39 -1.90
CA THR A 69 0.21 11.67 -3.00
C THR A 69 1.00 10.45 -3.43
N HIS A 70 1.17 10.26 -4.74
CA HIS A 70 1.94 9.15 -5.32
C HIS A 70 3.35 9.05 -4.71
N SER A 71 4.02 10.18 -4.50
CA SER A 71 5.35 10.25 -3.88
C SER A 71 5.33 9.68 -2.46
N THR A 72 4.32 10.01 -1.67
CA THR A 72 4.20 9.51 -0.29
C THR A 72 3.95 8.01 -0.22
N VAL A 73 3.17 7.45 -1.17
CA VAL A 73 2.97 6.00 -1.27
C VAL A 73 4.28 5.32 -1.68
N HIS A 74 4.98 5.88 -2.66
CA HIS A 74 6.26 5.35 -3.15
C HIS A 74 7.35 5.39 -2.07
N ASP A 75 7.51 6.52 -1.38
CA ASP A 75 8.44 6.68 -0.25
C ASP A 75 8.15 5.64 0.83
N ARG A 76 6.87 5.39 1.12
CA ARG A 76 6.48 4.42 2.14
C ARG A 76 6.81 2.98 1.73
N LEU A 77 6.71 2.67 0.44
CA LEU A 77 7.13 1.37 -0.08
C LEU A 77 8.65 1.20 0.03
N ILE A 78 9.43 2.23 -0.28
CA ILE A 78 10.89 2.23 -0.11
C ILE A 78 11.25 2.00 1.36
N GLU A 79 10.65 2.76 2.29
CA GLU A 79 10.88 2.61 3.73
C GLU A 79 10.63 1.16 4.21
N TRP A 80 9.61 0.49 3.66
CA TRP A 80 9.33 -0.92 3.98
C TRP A 80 10.31 -1.89 3.34
N GLY A 81 10.80 -1.60 2.13
CA GLY A 81 11.87 -2.35 1.49
C GLY A 81 13.16 -2.30 2.31
N GLU A 82 13.58 -1.09 2.70
CA GLU A 82 14.78 -0.86 3.51
C GLU A 82 14.67 -1.46 4.91
N ALA A 83 13.48 -1.41 5.52
CA ALA A 83 13.21 -2.05 6.81
C ALA A 83 13.08 -3.59 6.71
N GLY A 84 13.20 -4.17 5.51
CA GLY A 84 13.05 -5.61 5.29
C GLY A 84 11.64 -6.14 5.50
N VAL A 85 10.63 -5.27 5.64
CA VAL A 85 9.22 -5.64 5.84
C VAL A 85 8.70 -6.44 4.64
N LEU A 86 9.16 -6.12 3.44
CA LEU A 86 8.75 -6.79 2.19
C LEU A 86 9.33 -8.20 2.05
N LEU A 87 10.34 -8.60 2.85
CA LEU A 87 10.91 -9.95 2.82
C LEU A 87 10.01 -10.99 3.50
N TRP A 88 9.00 -10.54 4.25
CA TRP A 88 8.06 -11.39 5.00
C TRP A 88 6.75 -11.66 4.25
N LEU A 89 6.67 -11.21 2.99
CA LEU A 89 5.53 -11.36 2.10
C LEU A 89 5.36 -12.78 1.56
#